data_AF-A0A947FCK7-F1
#
_entry.id   AF-A0A947FCK7-F1
#
_cell.length_a   1.000
_cell.length_b   1.000
_cell.length_c   1.000
_cell.angle_alpha   90.00
_cell.angle_beta   90.00
_cell.angle_gamma   90.00
#
_symmetry.space_group_name_H-M   'P 1'
#
loop_
_entity.id
_entity.type
_entity.pdbx_description
1 polymer ?
#
loop_
_entity_poly.entity_id
_entity_poly.type
_entity_poly.pdbx_seq_one_letter_code
_entity_poly.pdbx_strand_id
1 'polypeptide(L)'
;MRSWTKERRGSKRKTSLRGAIVKLATKLVIFSCCWLLAAGAGAFWLSSEAGKGPLVPEEQGALFRSDQVVVYVVKKGERLADLAQRFYGDPEKAWIIAEANELAVLEPGQVLVIPLRFPNPGGLFVDGYQVVSILTYHHFSNQCSNTLCMPIEEFSRQMAFLKKEGYRTVTMKEVLRFIDYQEPLPAKAVAITVDDGYRSVYELAYPILKQYNFKATLFIYTDFIGGSPNAITWDELRELTKAGFEVESHTITHA
;
A
#
# COMPACT_ATOMS: atom_id res chain seq x y z
N MET A 1 43.21 7.10 0.40
CA MET A 1 43.30 5.70 0.86
C MET A 1 43.29 5.63 2.38
N ARG A 2 42.22 5.07 2.99
CA ARG A 2 42.26 4.39 4.30
C ARG A 2 41.23 3.26 4.24
N SER A 3 41.63 2.05 4.62
CA SER A 3 40.76 0.86 4.57
C SER A 3 39.89 0.76 5.82
N TRP A 4 38.68 0.21 5.66
CA TRP A 4 37.82 -0.22 6.76
C TRP A 4 37.51 -1.72 6.62
N THR A 5 38.45 -2.54 7.05
CA THR A 5 38.22 -3.96 7.32
C THR A 5 37.77 -4.12 8.77
N LYS A 6 36.52 -4.52 9.00
CA LYS A 6 36.09 -5.04 10.31
C LYS A 6 35.20 -6.26 10.13
N GLU A 7 35.55 -7.34 10.80
CA GLU A 7 35.09 -8.67 10.46
C GLU A 7 33.91 -9.16 11.33
N ARG A 8 32.95 -9.81 10.66
CA ARG A 8 31.95 -10.79 11.14
C ARG A 8 31.48 -10.72 12.61
N ARG A 9 30.16 -10.61 12.78
CA ARG A 9 29.37 -11.61 13.55
C ARG A 9 28.12 -12.02 12.76
N GLY A 10 28.08 -13.27 12.29
CA GLY A 10 26.96 -13.80 11.51
C GLY A 10 25.88 -14.42 12.40
N SER A 11 24.69 -13.83 12.44
CA SER A 11 23.52 -14.44 13.10
C SER A 11 22.81 -15.43 12.18
N LYS A 12 23.26 -16.69 12.15
CA LYS A 12 22.48 -17.78 11.54
C LYS A 12 21.18 -18.00 12.36
N ARG A 13 20.04 -17.45 11.91
CA ARG A 13 18.72 -17.80 12.47
C ARG A 13 18.51 -19.30 12.30
N LYS A 14 18.47 -20.06 13.40
CA LYS A 14 18.14 -21.49 13.39
C LYS A 14 16.67 -21.65 12.99
N THR A 15 16.40 -22.26 11.84
CA THR A 15 15.07 -22.69 11.45
C THR A 15 14.59 -23.81 12.36
N SER A 16 13.78 -23.47 13.37
CA SER A 16 13.19 -24.43 14.30
C SER A 16 12.13 -25.28 13.59
N LEU A 17 12.39 -26.59 13.42
CA LEU A 17 11.44 -27.52 12.79
C LEU A 17 10.08 -27.61 13.49
N ARG A 18 9.96 -27.13 14.74
CA ARG A 18 8.68 -27.10 15.48
C ARG A 18 7.63 -26.17 14.86
N GLY A 19 8.04 -25.17 14.06
CA GLY A 19 7.09 -24.28 13.37
C GLY A 19 6.35 -24.91 12.18
N ALA A 20 6.89 -25.99 11.59
CA ALA A 20 6.30 -26.61 10.40
C ALA A 20 5.09 -27.51 10.70
N ILE A 21 5.07 -28.14 11.89
CA ILE A 21 4.05 -29.13 12.27
C ILE A 21 2.71 -28.45 12.59
N VAL A 22 2.71 -27.25 13.15
CA VAL A 22 1.48 -26.52 13.54
C VAL A 22 0.73 -25.96 12.31
N LYS A 23 1.44 -25.55 11.25
CA LYS A 23 0.81 -24.97 10.05
C LYS A 23 0.12 -25.98 9.12
N LEU A 24 0.22 -27.30 9.38
CA LEU A 24 -0.46 -28.33 8.58
C LEU A 24 -1.81 -28.76 9.16
N ALA A 25 -2.05 -28.57 10.46
CA ALA A 25 -3.25 -29.05 11.14
C ALA A 25 -4.54 -28.31 10.74
N THR A 26 -4.46 -27.01 10.45
CA THR A 26 -5.65 -26.15 10.23
C THR A 26 -6.26 -26.24 8.81
N LYS A 27 -5.78 -27.14 7.95
CA LYS A 27 -6.31 -27.35 6.58
C LYS A 27 -6.95 -28.73 6.34
N LEU A 28 -7.20 -29.52 7.38
CA LEU A 28 -7.68 -30.91 7.23
C LEU A 28 -8.84 -31.32 8.17
N VAL A 29 -9.92 -30.52 8.22
CA VAL A 29 -11.10 -30.79 9.08
C VAL A 29 -12.43 -30.90 8.28
N ILE A 30 -12.43 -30.64 6.97
CA ILE A 30 -13.67 -30.62 6.15
C ILE A 30 -13.88 -31.91 5.32
N PHE A 31 -12.92 -32.85 5.31
CA PHE A 31 -12.96 -34.04 4.44
C PHE A 31 -12.65 -35.37 5.16
N SER A 32 -13.34 -35.65 6.29
CA SER A 32 -13.53 -37.03 6.77
C SER A 32 -14.67 -37.16 7.79
N CYS A 33 -15.90 -37.37 7.30
CA CYS A 33 -17.01 -37.99 8.04
C CYS A 33 -18.16 -38.30 7.07
N CYS A 34 -17.97 -39.31 6.22
CA CYS A 34 -19.06 -39.95 5.49
C CYS A 34 -18.78 -41.45 5.41
N TRP A 35 -19.82 -42.26 5.62
CA TRP A 35 -19.82 -43.71 5.88
C TRP A 35 -19.45 -44.17 7.30
N LEU A 36 -20.15 -45.22 7.73
CA LEU A 36 -19.99 -45.99 8.97
C LEU A 36 -20.26 -45.24 10.30
N LEU A 37 -21.54 -45.02 10.60
CA LEU A 37 -22.24 -45.86 11.60
C LEU A 37 -23.77 -45.66 11.52
N ALA A 38 -24.52 -46.74 11.67
CA ALA A 38 -25.99 -46.72 11.67
C ALA A 38 -26.55 -47.48 12.88
N ALA A 39 -27.07 -46.73 13.87
CA ALA A 39 -28.03 -47.16 14.90
C ALA A 39 -28.34 -45.98 15.85
N GLY A 40 -29.52 -45.96 16.46
CA GLY A 40 -29.85 -45.08 17.59
C GLY A 40 -30.85 -43.96 17.27
N ALA A 41 -31.98 -43.95 17.98
CA ALA A 41 -33.05 -42.96 17.81
C ALA A 41 -32.70 -41.61 18.47
N GLY A 42 -33.22 -40.51 17.92
CA GLY A 42 -33.11 -39.17 18.53
C GLY A 42 -33.11 -38.02 17.53
N ALA A 43 -34.22 -37.79 16.82
CA ALA A 43 -34.33 -36.74 15.81
C ALA A 43 -34.48 -35.32 16.40
N PHE A 44 -33.45 -34.84 17.10
CA PHE A 44 -33.40 -33.48 17.66
C PHE A 44 -32.92 -32.49 16.57
N TRP A 45 -33.86 -31.89 15.85
CA TRP A 45 -33.58 -30.94 14.76
C TRP A 45 -33.06 -29.59 15.28
N LEU A 46 -31.76 -29.54 15.56
CA LEU A 46 -31.02 -28.28 15.67
C LEU A 46 -30.87 -27.66 14.27
N SER A 47 -31.84 -26.81 13.90
CA SER A 47 -31.74 -25.97 12.71
C SER A 47 -30.57 -24.99 12.88
N SER A 48 -29.45 -25.28 12.24
CA SER A 48 -28.38 -24.29 12.10
C SER A 48 -28.79 -23.28 11.03
N GLU A 49 -29.45 -22.19 11.44
CA GLU A 49 -29.55 -20.97 10.63
C GLU A 49 -28.19 -20.27 10.55
N ALA A 50 -27.21 -20.97 9.95
CA ALA A 50 -26.00 -20.37 9.41
C ALA A 50 -26.46 -19.36 8.36
N GLY A 51 -26.38 -18.08 8.72
CA GLY A 51 -27.17 -17.01 8.10
C GLY A 51 -27.05 -17.00 6.57
N LYS A 52 -28.14 -17.38 5.90
CA LYS A 52 -28.34 -17.09 4.48
C LYS A 52 -28.61 -15.61 4.32
N GLY A 53 -27.53 -14.81 4.43
CA GLY A 53 -27.53 -13.44 3.93
C GLY A 53 -28.06 -13.46 2.49
N PRO A 54 -28.90 -12.49 2.09
CA PRO A 54 -29.60 -12.57 0.83
C PRO A 54 -28.60 -12.71 -0.33
N LEU A 55 -28.85 -13.68 -1.21
CA LEU A 55 -28.18 -13.75 -2.51
C LEU A 55 -28.68 -12.54 -3.31
N VAL A 56 -27.94 -11.43 -3.21
CA VAL A 56 -28.32 -10.14 -3.79
C VAL A 56 -28.43 -10.28 -5.30
N PRO A 57 -29.57 -9.90 -5.93
CA PRO A 57 -29.70 -9.97 -7.37
C PRO A 57 -28.69 -9.09 -8.11
N GLU A 58 -28.02 -9.68 -9.08
CA GLU A 58 -27.38 -9.04 -10.24
C GLU A 58 -26.37 -7.87 -10.03
N GLU A 59 -25.61 -7.84 -8.93
CA GLU A 59 -24.18 -7.47 -9.09
C GLU A 59 -23.51 -8.61 -9.87
N GLN A 60 -23.63 -8.58 -11.20
CA GLN A 60 -23.09 -9.61 -12.11
C GLN A 60 -21.65 -9.96 -11.73
N GLY A 61 -21.40 -11.21 -11.30
CA GLY A 61 -20.10 -11.70 -10.86
C GLY A 61 -19.95 -11.87 -9.33
N ALA A 62 -20.79 -11.24 -8.51
CA ALA A 62 -20.81 -11.50 -7.07
C ALA A 62 -21.41 -12.89 -6.75
N LEU A 63 -20.69 -13.70 -5.97
CA LEU A 63 -21.15 -14.98 -5.44
C LEU A 63 -21.74 -14.86 -4.02
N PHE A 64 -21.23 -13.91 -3.24
CA PHE A 64 -21.64 -13.65 -1.86
C PHE A 64 -21.31 -12.19 -1.48
N ARG A 65 -22.10 -11.61 -0.57
CA ARG A 65 -21.86 -10.27 -0.01
C ARG A 65 -22.27 -10.20 1.47
N SER A 66 -21.44 -9.58 2.29
CA SER A 66 -21.76 -9.15 3.66
C SER A 66 -21.55 -7.64 3.82
N ASP A 67 -21.55 -7.15 5.06
CA ASP A 67 -21.14 -5.79 5.43
C ASP A 67 -19.60 -5.63 5.56
N GLN A 68 -18.84 -6.70 5.34
CA GLN A 68 -17.38 -6.77 5.47
C GLN A 68 -16.66 -7.19 4.19
N VAL A 69 -17.25 -8.07 3.37
CA VAL A 69 -16.62 -8.60 2.15
C VAL A 69 -17.63 -8.83 1.02
N VAL A 70 -17.14 -8.77 -0.23
CA VAL A 70 -17.77 -9.39 -1.41
C VAL A 70 -16.90 -10.56 -1.86
N VAL A 71 -17.51 -11.69 -2.22
CA VAL A 71 -16.83 -12.76 -2.97
C VAL A 71 -17.21 -12.61 -4.43
N TYR A 72 -16.24 -12.39 -5.31
CA TYR A 72 -16.46 -11.93 -6.68
C TYR A 72 -15.70 -12.78 -7.72
N VAL A 73 -16.36 -13.17 -8.80
CA VAL A 73 -15.78 -13.85 -9.97
C VAL A 73 -15.36 -12.82 -11.01
N VAL A 74 -14.06 -12.79 -11.30
CA VAL A 74 -13.42 -11.88 -12.26
C VAL A 74 -13.95 -12.15 -13.68
N LYS A 75 -14.43 -11.11 -14.36
CA LYS A 75 -14.85 -11.22 -15.76
C LYS A 75 -13.68 -11.03 -16.72
N LYS A 76 -13.84 -11.57 -17.94
CA LYS A 76 -12.87 -11.38 -19.03
C LYS A 76 -12.72 -9.89 -19.37
N GLY A 77 -11.54 -9.34 -19.12
CA GLY A 77 -11.17 -7.95 -19.46
C GLY A 77 -11.27 -6.95 -18.30
N GLU A 78 -11.69 -7.36 -17.10
CA GLU A 78 -11.63 -6.47 -15.92
C GLU A 78 -10.19 -6.31 -15.40
N ARG A 79 -9.87 -5.12 -14.86
CA ARG A 79 -8.60 -4.82 -14.19
C ARG A 79 -8.85 -4.54 -12.70
N LEU A 80 -7.84 -4.73 -11.85
CA LEU A 80 -7.95 -4.42 -10.41
C LEU A 80 -8.35 -2.96 -10.14
N ALA A 81 -7.90 -2.02 -10.96
CA ALA A 81 -8.29 -0.62 -10.89
C ALA A 81 -9.80 -0.41 -11.14
N ASP A 82 -10.40 -1.17 -12.06
CA ASP A 82 -11.84 -1.07 -12.36
C ASP A 82 -12.70 -1.66 -11.23
N LEU A 83 -12.19 -2.72 -10.58
CA LEU A 83 -12.82 -3.32 -9.40
C LEU A 83 -12.71 -2.38 -8.17
N ALA A 84 -11.55 -1.76 -7.94
CA ALA A 84 -11.36 -0.80 -6.86
C ALA A 84 -12.17 0.49 -7.07
N GLN A 85 -12.24 1.00 -8.30
CA GLN A 85 -13.14 2.10 -8.66
C GLN A 85 -14.61 1.76 -8.38
N ARG A 86 -15.04 0.51 -8.63
CA ARG A 86 -16.41 0.02 -8.38
C ARG A 86 -16.72 -0.14 -6.88
N PHE A 87 -15.83 -0.77 -6.12
CA PHE A 87 -16.12 -1.15 -4.72
C PHE A 87 -15.65 -0.13 -3.68
N TYR A 88 -14.68 0.73 -3.99
CA TYR A 88 -14.12 1.73 -3.06
C TYR A 88 -14.25 3.18 -3.54
N GLY A 89 -14.72 3.41 -4.77
CA GLY A 89 -14.77 4.73 -5.39
C GLY A 89 -13.41 5.26 -5.87
N ASP A 90 -12.34 4.47 -5.73
CA ASP A 90 -10.95 4.90 -5.95
C ASP A 90 -10.15 3.76 -6.65
N PRO A 91 -9.62 3.99 -7.87
CA PRO A 91 -8.86 2.98 -8.61
C PRO A 91 -7.47 2.71 -8.01
N GLU A 92 -6.88 3.66 -7.27
CA GLU A 92 -5.54 3.50 -6.67
C GLU A 92 -5.58 2.45 -5.54
N LYS A 93 -6.73 2.31 -4.86
CA LYS A 93 -7.01 1.27 -3.84
C LYS A 93 -7.09 -0.15 -4.38
N ALA A 94 -6.76 -0.38 -5.66
CA ALA A 94 -6.53 -1.70 -6.26
C ALA A 94 -5.55 -2.59 -5.48
N TRP A 95 -4.61 -1.99 -4.73
CA TRP A 95 -3.68 -2.73 -3.89
C TRP A 95 -4.38 -3.51 -2.76
N ILE A 96 -5.52 -3.04 -2.25
CA ILE A 96 -6.27 -3.71 -1.18
C ILE A 96 -6.82 -5.05 -1.67
N ILE A 97 -7.33 -5.09 -2.91
CA ILE A 97 -7.80 -6.34 -3.55
C ILE A 97 -6.61 -7.26 -3.85
N ALA A 98 -5.48 -6.72 -4.28
CA ALA A 98 -4.27 -7.50 -4.56
C ALA A 98 -3.70 -8.16 -3.29
N GLU A 99 -3.53 -7.40 -2.21
CA GLU A 99 -2.95 -7.88 -0.95
C GLU A 99 -3.90 -8.84 -0.22
N ALA A 100 -5.22 -8.60 -0.24
CA ALA A 100 -6.22 -9.51 0.35
C ALA A 100 -6.36 -10.88 -0.35
N ASN A 101 -5.79 -11.05 -1.55
CA ASN A 101 -5.86 -12.29 -2.34
C ASN A 101 -4.47 -12.79 -2.80
N GLU A 102 -3.38 -12.23 -2.27
CA GLU A 102 -1.98 -12.56 -2.62
C GLU A 102 -1.69 -12.49 -4.16
N LEU A 103 -2.33 -11.55 -4.87
CA LEU A 103 -2.31 -11.52 -6.34
C LEU A 103 -0.99 -11.05 -6.95
N ALA A 104 -0.42 -11.87 -7.84
CA ALA A 104 0.58 -11.45 -8.82
C ALA A 104 -0.06 -11.02 -10.17
N VAL A 105 -1.13 -11.70 -10.58
CA VAL A 105 -1.88 -11.48 -11.83
C VAL A 105 -3.38 -11.66 -11.52
N LEU A 106 -4.23 -11.02 -12.33
CA LEU A 106 -5.70 -11.12 -12.25
C LEU A 106 -6.20 -11.97 -13.43
N GLU A 107 -6.87 -13.09 -13.16
CA GLU A 107 -7.30 -14.04 -14.19
C GLU A 107 -8.83 -14.13 -14.34
N PRO A 108 -9.40 -14.18 -15.56
CA PRO A 108 -10.84 -14.37 -15.76
C PRO A 108 -11.34 -15.70 -15.19
N GLY A 109 -12.44 -15.68 -14.45
CA GLY A 109 -12.99 -16.83 -13.72
C GLY A 109 -12.40 -17.02 -12.31
N GLN A 110 -11.33 -16.31 -11.95
CA GLN A 110 -10.79 -16.31 -10.60
C GLN A 110 -11.81 -15.78 -9.58
N VAL A 111 -11.87 -16.41 -8.40
CA VAL A 111 -12.66 -15.94 -7.26
C VAL A 111 -11.78 -15.06 -6.38
N LEU A 112 -12.27 -13.86 -6.04
CA LEU A 112 -11.61 -12.89 -5.15
C LEU A 112 -12.48 -12.62 -3.91
N VAL A 113 -11.82 -12.32 -2.79
CA VAL A 113 -12.39 -11.65 -1.61
C VAL A 113 -12.09 -10.15 -1.71
N ILE A 114 -13.11 -9.31 -1.73
CA ILE A 114 -12.99 -7.85 -1.83
C ILE A 114 -13.44 -7.25 -0.47
N PRO A 115 -12.52 -6.76 0.39
CA PRO A 115 -12.88 -6.23 1.70
C PRO A 115 -13.63 -4.89 1.62
N LEU A 116 -14.93 -4.90 1.94
CA LEU A 116 -15.76 -3.69 2.04
C LEU A 116 -15.46 -2.86 3.30
N ARG A 117 -14.85 -3.47 4.31
CA ARG A 117 -14.20 -2.76 5.42
C ARG A 117 -12.70 -3.01 5.35
N PHE A 118 -11.94 -1.98 5.65
CA PHE A 118 -10.49 -2.06 5.58
C PHE A 118 -9.92 -3.04 6.62
N PRO A 119 -9.17 -4.07 6.21
CA PRO A 119 -8.50 -4.95 7.15
C PRO A 119 -7.32 -4.22 7.81
N ASN A 120 -7.22 -4.31 9.13
CA ASN A 120 -6.06 -3.86 9.91
C ASN A 120 -5.59 -2.40 9.63
N PRO A 121 -6.44 -1.38 9.87
CA PRO A 121 -6.14 0.00 9.47
C PRO A 121 -4.95 0.66 10.21
N GLY A 122 -4.41 0.04 11.27
CA GLY A 122 -3.18 0.48 11.95
C GLY A 122 -2.00 -0.50 11.80
N GLY A 123 -2.08 -1.49 10.91
CA GLY A 123 -0.97 -2.39 10.58
C GLY A 123 -0.42 -3.21 11.76
N LEU A 124 -1.27 -3.63 12.71
CA LEU A 124 -0.89 -4.44 13.87
C LEU A 124 -1.04 -5.94 13.58
N PHE A 125 -0.06 -6.75 13.97
CA PHE A 125 -0.04 -8.20 13.74
C PHE A 125 0.30 -8.95 15.04
N VAL A 126 0.00 -10.25 15.09
CA VAL A 126 0.26 -11.09 16.28
C VAL A 126 1.77 -11.19 16.58
N ASP A 127 2.62 -11.02 15.57
CA ASP A 127 4.08 -11.11 15.63
C ASP A 127 4.82 -9.78 15.37
N GLY A 128 4.11 -8.65 15.25
CA GLY A 128 4.75 -7.33 15.06
C GLY A 128 3.80 -6.21 14.62
N TYR A 129 4.37 -5.20 13.98
CA TYR A 129 3.66 -4.03 13.44
C TYR A 129 4.30 -3.60 12.11
N GLN A 130 3.51 -2.98 11.24
CA GLN A 130 3.96 -2.38 9.99
C GLN A 130 4.85 -1.16 10.28
N VAL A 131 5.97 -1.06 9.57
CA VAL A 131 6.89 0.08 9.64
C VAL A 131 6.81 0.83 8.33
N VAL A 132 6.51 2.13 8.40
CA VAL A 132 6.50 3.04 7.25
C VAL A 132 7.80 3.84 7.27
N SER A 133 8.56 3.78 6.19
CA SER A 133 9.75 4.64 6.01
C SER A 133 9.32 6.01 5.50
N ILE A 134 9.84 7.08 6.09
CA ILE A 134 9.71 8.46 5.58
C ILE A 134 11.07 8.85 5.01
N LEU A 135 11.08 9.29 3.74
CA LEU A 135 12.27 9.75 3.02
C LEU A 135 12.15 11.25 2.77
N THR A 136 13.20 12.01 3.08
CA THR A 136 13.18 13.48 3.01
C THR A 136 14.26 14.00 2.07
N TYR A 137 13.86 14.91 1.20
CA TYR A 137 14.68 15.58 0.19
C TYR A 137 14.40 17.08 0.25
N HIS A 138 15.23 17.93 -0.38
CA HIS A 138 14.95 19.39 -0.47
C HIS A 138 15.16 19.88 -1.92
N HIS A 139 16.39 19.77 -2.43
CA HIS A 139 16.78 20.27 -3.75
C HIS A 139 17.33 19.16 -4.65
N PHE A 140 17.16 19.25 -5.97
CA PHE A 140 17.69 18.29 -6.94
C PHE A 140 18.59 18.96 -7.99
N SER A 141 19.67 18.28 -8.42
CA SER A 141 20.61 18.81 -9.43
C SER A 141 21.43 17.70 -10.11
N ASN A 142 22.07 18.02 -11.24
CA ASN A 142 23.18 17.22 -11.78
C ASN A 142 24.49 17.42 -11.01
N GLN A 143 24.65 18.57 -10.34
CA GLN A 143 25.84 18.93 -9.55
C GLN A 143 25.38 19.54 -8.22
N CYS A 144 25.76 18.90 -7.11
CA CYS A 144 25.36 19.31 -5.77
C CYS A 144 26.53 19.93 -5.00
N SER A 145 26.27 21.10 -4.40
CA SER A 145 27.24 21.92 -3.66
C SER A 145 27.09 21.83 -2.13
N ASN A 146 26.03 21.19 -1.65
CA ASN A 146 25.73 21.02 -0.22
C ASN A 146 25.07 19.64 0.03
N THR A 147 24.81 19.31 1.31
CA THR A 147 24.25 18.04 1.76
C THR A 147 22.73 17.88 1.62
N LEU A 148 22.01 18.97 1.32
CA LEU A 148 20.54 18.99 1.14
C LEU A 148 20.14 18.81 -0.34
N CYS A 149 21.12 18.94 -1.24
CA CYS A 149 20.98 18.66 -2.66
C CYS A 149 21.16 17.17 -2.95
N MET A 150 20.17 16.57 -3.60
CA MET A 150 20.19 15.18 -4.08
C MET A 150 20.59 15.14 -5.57
N PRO A 151 21.65 14.39 -5.94
CA PRO A 151 21.98 14.15 -7.34
C PRO A 151 20.84 13.44 -8.07
N ILE A 152 20.38 14.00 -9.19
CA ILE A 152 19.15 13.56 -9.86
C ILE A 152 19.23 12.12 -10.41
N GLU A 153 20.42 11.68 -10.84
CA GLU A 153 20.64 10.28 -11.25
C GLU A 153 20.45 9.31 -10.08
N GLU A 154 20.92 9.68 -8.88
CA GLU A 154 20.81 8.84 -7.69
C GLU A 154 19.37 8.86 -7.12
N PHE A 155 18.65 9.98 -7.22
CA PHE A 155 17.20 9.99 -6.98
C PHE A 155 16.46 9.05 -7.95
N SER A 156 16.79 9.09 -9.25
CA SER A 156 16.23 8.17 -10.25
C SER A 156 16.48 6.70 -9.89
N ARG A 157 17.72 6.37 -9.48
CA ARG A 157 18.11 5.03 -9.00
C ARG A 157 17.33 4.60 -7.75
N GLN A 158 17.09 5.50 -6.81
CA GLN A 158 16.27 5.25 -5.62
C GLN A 158 14.81 4.97 -5.98
N MET A 159 14.21 5.77 -6.87
CA MET A 159 12.83 5.55 -7.32
C MET A 159 12.68 4.25 -8.10
N ALA A 160 13.64 3.92 -8.98
CA ALA A 160 13.70 2.64 -9.68
C ALA A 160 13.82 1.45 -8.72
N PHE A 161 14.64 1.57 -7.65
CA PHE A 161 14.74 0.56 -6.59
C PHE A 161 13.41 0.37 -5.85
N LEU A 162 12.77 1.45 -5.39
CA LEU A 162 11.47 1.39 -4.72
C LEU A 162 10.43 0.69 -5.60
N LYS A 163 10.35 1.06 -6.88
CA LYS A 163 9.41 0.43 -7.83
C LYS A 163 9.70 -1.05 -8.05
N LYS A 164 10.97 -1.42 -8.24
CA LYS A 164 11.42 -2.81 -8.45
C LYS A 164 11.10 -3.69 -7.25
N GLU A 165 11.34 -3.20 -6.04
CA GLU A 165 11.07 -3.94 -4.80
C GLU A 165 9.58 -3.90 -4.39
N GLY A 166 8.71 -3.31 -5.22
CA GLY A 166 7.25 -3.33 -5.04
C GLY A 166 6.72 -2.34 -4.00
N TYR A 167 7.46 -1.27 -3.69
CA TYR A 167 6.96 -0.20 -2.83
C TYR A 167 5.88 0.63 -3.51
N ARG A 168 4.98 1.19 -2.69
CA ARG A 168 4.03 2.23 -3.07
C ARG A 168 4.30 3.48 -2.24
N THR A 169 4.38 4.62 -2.92
CA THR A 169 4.47 5.92 -2.25
C THR A 169 3.13 6.33 -1.65
N VAL A 170 3.17 6.88 -0.44
CA VAL A 170 2.00 7.42 0.27
C VAL A 170 2.26 8.86 0.71
N THR A 171 1.19 9.63 0.84
CA THR A 171 1.19 11.02 1.36
C THR A 171 1.25 11.03 2.88
N MET A 172 1.66 12.14 3.50
CA MET A 172 1.73 12.23 4.97
C MET A 172 0.34 12.18 5.60
N LYS A 173 -0.69 12.68 4.94
CA LYS A 173 -2.10 12.51 5.34
C LYS A 173 -2.59 11.07 5.27
N GLU A 174 -2.14 10.26 4.31
CA GLU A 174 -2.37 8.80 4.35
C GLU A 174 -1.67 8.18 5.56
N VAL A 175 -0.44 8.58 5.88
CA VAL A 175 0.28 8.12 7.09
C VAL A 175 -0.42 8.54 8.39
N LEU A 176 -0.96 9.75 8.47
CA LEU A 176 -1.74 10.21 9.63
C LEU A 176 -3.05 9.40 9.78
N ARG A 177 -3.78 9.19 8.69
CA ARG A 177 -5.02 8.37 8.66
C ARG A 177 -4.78 6.91 9.03
N PHE A 178 -3.56 6.41 8.83
CA PHE A 178 -3.12 5.09 9.27
C PHE A 178 -2.81 5.04 10.78
N ILE A 179 -2.10 6.05 11.30
CA ILE A 179 -1.82 6.20 12.74
C ILE A 179 -3.13 6.36 13.53
N ASP A 180 -4.11 7.06 12.97
CA ASP A 180 -5.46 7.24 13.53
C ASP A 180 -6.40 6.03 13.34
N TYR A 181 -5.91 4.90 12.81
CA TYR A 181 -6.70 3.69 12.52
C TYR A 181 -7.90 3.90 11.56
N GLN A 182 -7.85 4.91 10.69
CA GLN A 182 -8.92 5.24 9.74
C GLN A 182 -8.79 4.45 8.42
N GLU A 183 -7.58 4.40 7.83
CA GLU A 183 -7.31 3.65 6.59
C GLU A 183 -5.92 2.97 6.60
N PRO A 184 -5.82 1.72 6.12
CA PRO A 184 -4.55 0.99 6.03
C PRO A 184 -3.66 1.55 4.92
N LEU A 185 -2.36 1.27 5.03
CA LEU A 185 -1.38 1.52 3.97
C LEU A 185 -0.95 0.20 3.31
N PRO A 186 -0.51 0.23 2.03
CA PRO A 186 0.07 -0.95 1.38
C PRO A 186 1.17 -1.58 2.22
N ALA A 187 1.29 -2.91 2.23
CA ALA A 187 2.28 -3.62 3.04
C ALA A 187 3.75 -3.16 2.81
N LYS A 188 4.04 -2.57 1.65
CA LYS A 188 5.29 -1.86 1.32
C LYS A 188 5.07 -0.36 1.07
N ALA A 189 4.53 0.35 2.06
CA ALA A 189 4.39 1.80 2.02
C ALA A 189 5.71 2.53 2.29
N VAL A 190 5.92 3.66 1.60
CA VAL A 190 6.99 4.62 1.85
C VAL A 190 6.45 6.03 1.65
N ALA A 191 6.69 6.94 2.58
CA ALA A 191 6.38 8.35 2.37
C ALA A 191 7.60 9.04 1.73
N ILE A 192 7.35 9.83 0.70
CA ILE A 192 8.34 10.76 0.14
C ILE A 192 7.92 12.17 0.54
N THR A 193 8.83 12.88 1.18
CA THR A 193 8.69 14.26 1.63
C THR A 193 9.74 15.11 0.93
N VAL A 194 9.36 16.29 0.49
CA VAL A 194 10.28 17.26 -0.12
C VAL A 194 10.01 18.63 0.45
N ASP A 195 11.04 19.22 1.06
CA ASP A 195 10.92 20.47 1.81
C ASP A 195 11.30 21.67 0.92
N ASP A 196 11.31 22.87 1.52
CA ASP A 196 11.62 24.18 0.93
C ASP A 196 10.72 24.70 -0.20
N GLY A 197 10.35 23.87 -1.18
CA GLY A 197 9.66 24.31 -2.40
C GLY A 197 10.61 24.79 -3.52
N TYR A 198 11.78 24.17 -3.66
CA TYR A 198 12.65 24.42 -4.81
C TYR A 198 12.01 24.03 -6.15
N ARG A 199 12.25 24.82 -7.20
CA ARG A 199 11.70 24.56 -8.55
C ARG A 199 12.22 23.26 -9.18
N SER A 200 13.38 22.78 -8.74
CA SER A 200 13.95 21.48 -9.12
C SER A 200 13.05 20.28 -8.77
N VAL A 201 12.12 20.43 -7.82
CA VAL A 201 11.09 19.41 -7.54
C VAL A 201 10.16 19.23 -8.74
N TYR A 202 9.72 20.34 -9.35
CA TYR A 202 8.86 20.32 -10.53
C TYR A 202 9.62 19.94 -11.81
N GLU A 203 10.81 20.54 -12.02
CA GLU A 203 11.56 20.36 -13.27
C GLU A 203 12.29 19.01 -13.36
N LEU A 204 12.72 18.42 -12.24
CA LEU A 204 13.58 17.22 -12.23
C LEU A 204 12.94 16.02 -11.51
N ALA A 205 12.41 16.19 -10.30
CA ALA A 205 11.91 15.06 -9.51
C ALA A 205 10.52 14.56 -9.97
N TYR A 206 9.58 15.46 -10.25
CA TYR A 206 8.23 15.11 -10.71
C TYR A 206 8.22 14.25 -11.99
N PRO A 207 9.00 14.54 -13.06
CA PRO A 207 9.10 13.65 -14.22
C PRO A 207 9.54 12.21 -13.91
N ILE A 208 10.33 11.99 -12.86
CA ILE A 208 10.76 10.65 -12.42
C ILE A 208 9.65 9.98 -11.61
N LEU A 209 9.06 10.69 -10.65
CA LEU A 209 7.95 10.18 -9.83
C LEU A 209 6.75 9.77 -10.72
N LYS A 210 6.44 10.59 -11.73
CA LYS A 210 5.37 10.36 -12.72
C LYS A 210 5.55 9.08 -13.53
N GLN A 211 6.79 8.70 -13.88
CA GLN A 211 7.08 7.43 -14.59
C GLN A 211 6.70 6.19 -13.79
N TYR A 212 6.70 6.28 -12.45
CA TYR A 212 6.42 5.17 -11.56
C TYR A 212 5.01 5.19 -10.95
N ASN A 213 4.18 6.18 -11.30
CA ASN A 213 2.94 6.53 -10.59
C ASN A 213 3.20 6.72 -9.09
N PHE A 214 4.24 7.49 -8.77
CA PHE A 214 4.65 7.86 -7.43
C PHE A 214 4.24 9.30 -7.10
N LYS A 215 3.96 9.54 -5.82
CA LYS A 215 3.49 10.79 -5.22
C LYS A 215 4.45 11.21 -4.12
N ALA A 216 4.44 12.48 -3.75
CA ALA A 216 5.17 13.00 -2.60
C ALA A 216 4.35 14.04 -1.84
N THR A 217 4.77 14.32 -0.61
CA THR A 217 4.31 15.43 0.23
C THR A 217 5.31 16.56 0.08
N LEU A 218 4.84 17.77 -0.19
CA LEU A 218 5.66 18.96 -0.35
C LEU A 218 5.46 19.86 0.87
N PHE A 219 6.51 20.05 1.68
CA PHE A 219 6.48 20.99 2.80
C PHE A 219 6.98 22.35 2.30
N ILE A 220 6.06 23.32 2.28
CA ILE A 220 6.22 24.59 1.58
C ILE A 220 6.21 25.76 2.57
N TYR A 221 7.24 26.62 2.53
CA TYR A 221 7.22 27.93 3.19
C TYR A 221 6.87 29.03 2.20
N THR A 222 5.85 29.83 2.52
CA THR A 222 5.11 30.59 1.50
C THR A 222 5.89 31.73 0.88
N ASP A 223 6.83 32.36 1.61
CA ASP A 223 7.51 33.58 1.15
C ASP A 223 8.55 33.32 0.05
N PHE A 224 8.96 32.07 -0.16
CA PHE A 224 9.83 31.69 -1.26
C PHE A 224 9.06 31.48 -2.58
N ILE A 225 7.79 31.07 -2.52
CA ILE A 225 7.03 30.53 -3.66
C ILE A 225 6.69 31.60 -4.70
N GLY A 226 7.28 31.45 -5.89
CA GLY A 226 7.27 32.47 -6.94
C GLY A 226 8.16 33.69 -6.66
N GLY A 227 8.83 33.77 -5.51
CA GLY A 227 9.71 34.87 -5.12
C GLY A 227 11.10 34.87 -5.79
N SER A 228 11.50 33.76 -6.42
CA SER A 228 12.74 33.68 -7.21
C SER A 228 12.65 32.65 -8.33
N PRO A 229 13.52 32.70 -9.36
CA PRO A 229 13.59 31.67 -10.41
C PRO A 229 13.92 30.24 -9.89
N ASN A 230 14.48 30.14 -8.68
CA ASN A 230 14.83 28.87 -8.03
C ASN A 230 13.66 28.28 -7.20
N ALA A 231 12.59 29.05 -6.98
CA ALA A 231 11.42 28.61 -6.23
C ALA A 231 10.34 28.07 -7.17
N ILE A 232 9.62 27.04 -6.75
CA ILE A 232 8.42 26.59 -7.48
C ILE A 232 7.37 27.71 -7.51
N THR A 233 6.57 27.78 -8.56
CA THR A 233 5.47 28.73 -8.69
C THR A 233 4.15 28.16 -8.16
N TRP A 234 3.20 29.05 -7.86
CA TRP A 234 1.84 28.67 -7.46
C TRP A 234 1.05 27.91 -8.54
N ASP A 235 1.39 28.08 -9.82
CA ASP A 235 0.79 27.30 -10.92
C ASP A 235 1.39 25.89 -11.00
N GLU A 236 2.71 25.75 -10.85
CA GLU A 236 3.40 24.46 -10.81
C GLU A 236 2.96 23.63 -9.60
N LEU A 237 2.83 24.23 -8.40
CA LEU A 237 2.23 23.57 -7.23
C LEU A 237 0.80 23.09 -7.53
N ARG A 238 -0.02 23.92 -8.20
CA ARG A 238 -1.38 23.54 -8.61
C ARG A 238 -1.42 22.46 -9.70
N GLU A 239 -0.35 22.23 -10.47
CA GLU A 239 -0.23 21.02 -11.29
C GLU A 239 0.14 19.80 -10.44
N LEU A 240 1.15 19.91 -9.55
CA LEU A 240 1.56 18.80 -8.69
C LEU A 240 0.41 18.28 -7.82
N THR A 241 -0.40 19.17 -7.25
CA THR A 241 -1.61 18.78 -6.50
C THR A 241 -2.60 18.01 -7.37
N LYS A 242 -2.81 18.41 -8.64
CA LYS A 242 -3.66 17.67 -9.59
C LYS A 242 -3.07 16.31 -10.00
N ALA A 243 -1.74 16.18 -9.97
CA ALA A 243 -1.03 14.92 -10.15
C ALA A 243 -1.01 14.03 -8.88
N GLY A 244 -1.71 14.43 -7.81
CA GLY A 244 -1.84 13.66 -6.58
C GLY A 244 -0.70 13.85 -5.57
N PHE A 245 0.10 14.92 -5.70
CA PHE A 245 1.01 15.34 -4.64
C PHE A 245 0.24 16.05 -3.52
N GLU A 246 0.71 15.89 -2.30
CA GLU A 246 0.23 16.64 -1.13
C GLU A 246 1.08 17.90 -0.94
N VAL A 247 0.47 18.97 -0.42
CA VAL A 247 1.15 20.25 -0.13
C VAL A 247 0.77 20.67 1.29
N GLU A 248 1.78 20.78 2.14
CA GLU A 248 1.65 21.04 3.58
C GLU A 248 2.57 22.21 4.00
N SER A 249 2.35 22.74 5.21
CA SER A 249 3.04 23.95 5.69
C SER A 249 4.46 23.67 6.19
N HIS A 250 5.40 24.54 5.81
CA HIS A 250 6.75 24.63 6.36
C HIS A 250 7.02 26.02 6.99
N THR A 251 5.99 26.60 7.63
CA THR A 251 5.92 28.00 8.10
C THR A 251 5.71 29.01 6.96
N ILE A 252 5.88 30.30 7.26
CA ILE A 252 5.80 31.41 6.27
C ILE A 252 7.21 31.76 5.78
N THR A 253 8.13 31.99 6.73
CA THR A 253 9.46 32.58 6.52
C THR A 253 10.63 31.59 6.64
N HIS A 254 10.37 30.29 6.87
CA HIS A 254 11.38 29.29 7.24
C HIS A 254 12.15 29.69 8.53
N ALA A 255 11.40 29.90 9.62
CA ALA A 255 11.91 30.33 10.93
C ALA A 255 11.14 29.70 12.10
#